data_AF-A0A1A3HXF3-F1
#
_entry.id   AF-A0A1A3HXF3-F1
#
_cell.length_a   1.000
_cell.length_b   1.000
_cell.length_c   1.000
_cell.angle_alpha   90.00
_cell.angle_beta   90.00
_cell.angle_gamma   90.00
#
_symmetry.space_group_name_H-M   'P 1'
#
loop_
_entity.id
_entity.type
_entity.pdbx_description
1 polymer ?
#
loop_
_entity_poly.entity_id
_entity_poly.type
_entity_poly.pdbx_seq_one_letter_code
_entity_poly.pdbx_strand_id
1 'polypeptide(L)'
;MSPALDSALTIGGFIVSGAVFVFLIPWGLYMAGVSVADETQSQPPPQRSSSVIRVTALAIPPIVLAGVYVLALAMAWLTSGVTFYYPLIALVLGFAAWYAAILGLTAWYRRRR
;
A
#
# COMPACT_ATOMS: atom_id res chain seq x y z
N MET A 1 -2.93 0.12 31.60
CA MET A 1 -3.91 -0.52 30.70
C MET A 1 -3.94 -2.00 31.01
N SER A 2 -5.09 -2.67 31.05
CA SER A 2 -5.10 -4.12 31.28
C SER A 2 -4.62 -4.85 30.02
N PRO A 3 -3.96 -6.02 30.14
CA PRO A 3 -3.48 -6.78 28.99
C PRO A 3 -4.59 -7.11 27.99
N ALA A 4 -5.78 -7.46 28.50
CA ALA A 4 -6.95 -7.75 27.67
C ALA A 4 -7.42 -6.54 26.84
N LEU A 5 -7.37 -5.33 27.43
CA LEU A 5 -7.76 -4.11 26.74
C LEU A 5 -6.70 -3.69 25.69
N ASP A 6 -5.41 -3.90 25.97
CA ASP A 6 -4.35 -3.72 24.97
C ASP A 6 -4.55 -4.64 23.76
N SER A 7 -4.71 -5.94 23.99
CA SER A 7 -4.91 -6.90 22.89
C SER A 7 -6.18 -6.60 22.09
N ALA A 8 -7.30 -6.26 22.74
CA ALA A 8 -8.54 -5.94 22.05
C ALA A 8 -8.41 -4.71 21.16
N LEU A 9 -7.75 -3.65 21.65
CA LEU A 9 -7.53 -2.44 20.86
C LEU A 9 -6.49 -2.64 19.76
N THR A 10 -5.45 -3.45 19.97
CA THR A 10 -4.48 -3.80 18.91
C THR A 10 -5.17 -4.54 17.77
N ILE A 11 -5.99 -5.56 18.08
CA ILE A 11 -6.75 -6.33 17.09
C ILE A 11 -7.73 -5.40 16.34
N GLY A 12 -8.51 -4.61 17.08
CA GLY A 12 -9.43 -3.65 16.49
C GLY A 12 -8.73 -2.63 15.60
N GLY A 13 -7.57 -2.12 16.04
CA GLY A 13 -6.74 -1.20 15.28
C GLY A 13 -6.22 -1.80 13.98
N PHE A 14 -5.80 -3.07 13.98
CA PHE A 14 -5.43 -3.78 12.76
C PHE A 14 -6.64 -3.93 11.83
N ILE A 15 -7.80 -4.36 12.33
CA ILE A 15 -9.00 -4.50 11.49
C ILE A 15 -9.36 -3.16 10.80
N VAL A 16 -9.36 -2.06 11.55
CA VAL A 16 -9.69 -0.72 11.01
C VAL A 16 -8.62 -0.25 10.02
N SER A 17 -7.33 -0.35 10.36
CA SER A 17 -6.24 0.09 9.47
C SER A 17 -6.14 -0.77 8.21
N GLY A 18 -6.38 -2.08 8.32
CA GLY A 18 -6.49 -2.99 7.19
C GLY A 18 -7.62 -2.59 6.24
N ALA A 19 -8.79 -2.19 6.75
CA ALA A 19 -9.88 -1.68 5.93
C ALA A 19 -9.49 -0.41 5.17
N VAL A 20 -8.76 0.52 5.81
CA VAL A 20 -8.21 1.71 5.14
C VAL A 20 -7.25 1.32 4.01
N PHE A 21 -6.39 0.33 4.24
CA PHE A 21 -5.46 -0.15 3.21
C PHE A 21 -6.16 -0.79 2.01
N VAL A 22 -7.21 -1.57 2.26
CA VAL A 22 -8.06 -2.12 1.18
C VAL A 22 -8.69 -1.00 0.35
N PHE A 23 -9.07 0.12 0.96
CA PHE A 23 -9.59 1.28 0.23
C PHE A 23 -8.52 2.06 -0.55
N LEU A 24 -7.31 2.20 0.01
CA LEU A 24 -6.21 2.93 -0.63
C LEU A 24 -5.73 2.25 -1.92
N ILE A 25 -5.83 0.93 -2.03
CA ILE A 25 -5.38 0.19 -3.21
C ILE A 25 -6.19 0.61 -4.46
N PRO A 26 -7.53 0.43 -4.54
CA PRO A 26 -8.33 0.91 -5.67
C PRO A 26 -8.21 2.41 -5.91
N TRP A 27 -8.14 3.21 -4.84
CA TRP A 27 -7.97 4.66 -4.94
C TRP A 27 -6.65 5.05 -5.63
N GLY A 28 -5.55 4.36 -5.29
CA GLY A 28 -4.26 4.54 -5.95
C GLY A 28 -4.29 4.20 -7.43
N LEU A 29 -4.98 3.12 -7.78
CA LEU A 29 -5.15 2.71 -9.18
C LEU A 29 -5.93 3.76 -9.98
N TYR A 30 -6.99 4.31 -9.40
CA TYR A 30 -7.77 5.39 -9.99
C TYR A 30 -6.92 6.65 -10.20
N MET A 31 -6.20 7.10 -9.16
CA MET A 31 -5.31 8.28 -9.22
C MET A 31 -4.16 8.11 -10.22
N ALA A 32 -3.66 6.89 -10.42
CA ALA A 32 -2.61 6.59 -11.40
C ALA A 32 -3.10 6.62 -12.86
N GLY A 33 -4.39 6.90 -13.11
CA GLY A 33 -4.96 6.91 -14.45
C GLY A 33 -5.01 5.52 -15.09
N VAL A 34 -4.98 4.46 -14.27
CA VAL A 34 -5.13 3.08 -14.72
C VAL A 34 -6.62 2.74 -14.74
N SER A 35 -7.33 3.21 -15.76
CA SER A 35 -8.65 2.67 -16.08
C SER A 35 -8.46 1.27 -16.68
N VAL A 36 -8.81 0.25 -15.90
CA VAL A 36 -8.86 -1.15 -16.39
C VAL A 36 -9.85 -1.31 -17.55
N ALA A 37 -10.73 -0.32 -17.75
CA ALA A 37 -11.73 -0.28 -18.81
C ALA A 37 -11.27 0.39 -20.14
N ASP A 38 -10.17 1.15 -20.17
CA ASP A 38 -9.71 1.84 -21.41
C ASP A 38 -8.72 1.03 -22.26
N GLU A 39 -8.27 -0.14 -21.79
CA GLU A 39 -7.23 -0.90 -22.52
C GLU A 39 -7.73 -1.49 -23.85
N THR A 40 -9.02 -1.40 -24.18
CA THR A 40 -9.60 -2.16 -25.29
C THR A 40 -9.68 -1.47 -26.65
N GLN A 41 -9.29 -0.19 -26.87
CA GLN A 41 -9.65 0.39 -28.18
C GLN A 41 -8.74 1.35 -28.95
N SER A 42 -7.66 1.98 -28.43
CA SER A 42 -6.97 2.98 -29.29
C SER A 42 -5.49 3.30 -29.01
N GLN A 43 -4.72 2.50 -28.26
CA GLN A 43 -3.28 2.79 -28.09
C GLN A 43 -2.39 1.94 -29.01
N PRO A 44 -1.38 2.55 -29.69
CA PRO A 44 -0.39 1.80 -30.46
C PRO A 44 0.33 0.81 -29.54
N PRO A 45 0.82 -0.34 -30.07
CA PRO A 45 1.33 -1.42 -29.25
C PRO A 45 2.40 -0.90 -28.27
N PRO A 46 2.20 -1.07 -26.95
CA PRO A 46 3.15 -0.56 -25.97
C PRO A 46 4.52 -1.21 -26.22
N GLN A 47 5.56 -0.39 -26.39
CA GLN A 47 6.94 -0.89 -26.37
C GLN A 47 7.13 -1.71 -25.08
N ARG A 48 7.87 -2.83 -25.14
CA ARG A 48 8.12 -3.74 -23.99
C ARG A 48 8.51 -2.99 -22.70
N SER A 49 9.24 -1.88 -22.82
CA SER A 49 9.61 -1.00 -21.72
C SER A 49 8.40 -0.36 -21.03
N SER A 50 7.40 0.08 -21.78
CA SER A 50 6.19 0.73 -21.25
C SER A 50 5.26 -0.25 -20.51
N SER A 51 5.16 -1.51 -20.96
CA SER A 51 4.39 -2.55 -20.25
C SER A 51 5.01 -2.87 -18.88
N VAL A 52 6.34 -2.99 -18.81
CA VAL A 52 7.05 -3.23 -17.54
C VAL A 52 6.82 -2.06 -16.57
N ILE A 53 6.90 -0.82 -17.05
CA ILE A 53 6.66 0.36 -16.21
C ILE A 53 5.22 0.36 -15.67
N ARG A 54 4.23 0.02 -16.50
CA ARG A 54 2.81 -0.01 -16.12
C ARG A 54 2.52 -1.08 -15.06
N VAL A 55 3.05 -2.29 -15.25
CA VAL A 55 2.91 -3.39 -14.27
C VAL A 55 3.61 -3.04 -12.96
N THR A 56 4.77 -2.41 -13.03
CA THR A 56 5.54 -2.01 -11.85
C THR A 56 4.82 -0.89 -11.07
N ALA A 57 4.19 0.06 -11.77
CA ALA A 57 3.36 1.11 -11.18
C ALA A 57 2.13 0.55 -10.45
N LEU A 58 1.58 -0.54 -10.98
CA LEU A 58 0.41 -1.21 -10.41
C LEU A 58 0.79 -2.04 -9.17
N ALA A 59 1.90 -2.76 -9.23
CA ALA A 59 2.25 -3.78 -8.24
C ALA A 59 3.07 -3.24 -7.07
N ILE A 60 4.00 -2.31 -7.28
CA ILE A 60 4.91 -1.87 -6.21
C ILE A 60 4.16 -1.18 -5.06
N PRO A 61 3.29 -0.18 -5.28
CA PRO A 61 2.60 0.50 -4.19
C PRO A 61 1.81 -0.44 -3.26
N PRO A 62 0.94 -1.36 -3.76
CA PRO A 62 0.23 -2.28 -2.87
C PRO A 62 1.15 -3.30 -2.19
N ILE A 63 2.23 -3.77 -2.85
CA ILE A 63 3.21 -4.68 -2.23
C ILE A 63 3.92 -4.00 -1.06
N VAL A 64 4.35 -2.76 -1.22
CA VAL A 64 5.01 -1.99 -0.17
C VAL A 64 4.06 -1.78 1.01
N LEU A 65 2.81 -1.40 0.74
CA LEU A 65 1.77 -1.23 1.76
C LEU A 65 1.53 -2.54 2.54
N ALA A 66 1.37 -3.66 1.84
CA ALA A 66 1.17 -4.97 2.45
C ALA A 66 2.38 -5.40 3.28
N GLY A 67 3.60 -5.14 2.79
CA GLY A 67 4.85 -5.47 3.49
C GLY A 67 4.97 -4.74 4.83
N VAL A 68 4.69 -3.44 4.86
CA VAL A 68 4.69 -2.65 6.11
C VAL A 68 3.65 -3.18 7.09
N TYR A 69 2.47 -3.54 6.60
CA TYR A 69 1.39 -4.05 7.42
C TYR A 69 1.72 -5.41 8.06
N VAL A 70 2.23 -6.36 7.26
CA VAL A 70 2.67 -7.68 7.74
C VAL A 70 3.81 -7.55 8.74
N LEU A 71 4.76 -6.65 8.49
CA LEU A 71 5.86 -6.39 9.42
C LEU A 71 5.36 -5.88 10.78
N ALA A 72 4.40 -4.95 10.76
CA ALA A 72 3.80 -4.44 11.99
C ALA A 72 3.01 -5.52 12.75
N LEU A 73 2.29 -6.39 12.03
CA LEU A 73 1.59 -7.53 12.62
C LEU A 73 2.59 -8.49 13.29
N ALA A 74 3.68 -8.83 12.61
CA ALA A 74 4.72 -9.70 13.15
C ALA A 74 5.37 -9.09 14.41
N MET A 75 5.66 -7.78 14.40
CA MET A 75 6.20 -7.08 15.56
C MET A 75 5.22 -7.05 16.74
N ALA A 76 3.93 -6.79 16.49
CA ALA A 76 2.91 -6.85 17.53
C ALA A 76 2.77 -8.27 18.11
N TRP A 77 3.01 -9.31 17.30
CA TRP A 77 2.94 -10.69 17.78
C TRP A 77 4.15 -11.13 18.61
N LEU A 78 5.33 -10.60 18.29
CA LEU A 78 6.60 -10.98 18.93
C LEU A 78 6.91 -10.16 20.19
N THR A 79 6.18 -9.07 20.44
CA THR A 79 6.44 -8.17 21.57
C THR A 79 5.55 -8.49 22.77
N SER A 80 6.15 -8.53 23.95
CA SER A 80 5.46 -8.71 25.24
C SER A 80 5.03 -7.39 25.89
N GLY A 81 5.25 -6.27 25.20
CA GLY A 81 4.93 -4.91 25.66
C GLY A 81 3.54 -4.45 25.23
N VAL A 82 3.30 -3.14 25.38
CA VAL A 82 2.08 -2.48 24.88
C VAL A 82 2.11 -2.54 23.35
N THR A 83 1.08 -3.10 22.72
CA THR A 83 1.04 -3.31 21.26
C THR A 83 0.04 -2.41 20.54
N PHE A 84 -0.79 -1.68 21.29
CA PHE A 84 -1.87 -0.85 20.75
C PHE A 84 -1.43 0.17 19.68
N TYR A 85 -0.19 0.66 19.72
CA TYR A 85 0.30 1.66 18.76
C TYR A 85 0.75 1.07 17.42
N TYR A 86 1.01 -0.24 17.33
CA TYR A 86 1.51 -0.86 16.10
C TYR A 86 0.61 -0.64 14.88
N PRO A 87 -0.73 -0.81 14.96
CA PRO A 87 -1.62 -0.54 13.83
C PRO A 87 -1.56 0.93 13.36
N LEU A 88 -1.43 1.89 14.29
CA LEU A 88 -1.35 3.32 13.95
C LEU A 88 -0.04 3.64 13.25
N ILE A 89 1.08 3.11 13.76
CA ILE A 89 2.40 3.25 13.12
C ILE A 89 2.39 2.59 11.75
N ALA A 90 1.81 1.39 11.63
CA ALA A 90 1.66 0.68 10.37
C ALA A 90 0.88 1.51 9.35
N LEU A 91 -0.23 2.13 9.79
CA LEU A 91 -1.07 2.98 8.95
C LEU A 91 -0.27 4.16 8.38
N VAL A 92 0.42 4.92 9.24
CA VAL A 92 1.18 6.11 8.85
C VAL A 92 2.36 5.74 7.95
N LEU A 93 3.16 4.76 8.35
CA LEU A 93 4.31 4.32 7.57
C LEU A 93 3.90 3.67 6.24
N GLY A 94 2.83 2.87 6.27
CA GLY A 94 2.30 2.21 5.09
C GLY A 94 1.79 3.23 4.07
N PHE A 95 1.02 4.23 4.52
CA PHE A 95 0.56 5.32 3.66
C PHE A 95 1.74 6.13 3.09
N ALA A 96 2.70 6.50 3.92
CA ALA A 96 3.87 7.26 3.47
C ALA A 96 4.70 6.49 2.43
N ALA A 97 4.95 5.20 2.67
CA ALA A 97 5.71 4.35 1.77
C ALA A 97 4.97 4.11 0.44
N TRP A 98 3.65 3.88 0.51
CA TRP A 98 2.79 3.77 -0.66
C TRP A 98 2.79 5.06 -1.50
N TYR A 99 2.64 6.21 -0.85
CA TYR A 99 2.64 7.51 -1.53
C TYR A 99 4.00 7.82 -2.17
N ALA A 100 5.10 7.56 -1.45
CA ALA A 100 6.45 7.70 -1.96
C ALA A 100 6.72 6.77 -3.15
N ALA A 101 6.19 5.54 -3.13
CA ALA A 101 6.29 4.60 -4.25
C ALA A 101 5.61 5.17 -5.51
N ILE A 102 4.40 5.73 -5.38
CA ILE A 102 3.67 6.36 -6.49
C ILE A 102 4.45 7.55 -7.05
N LEU A 103 4.92 8.45 -6.19
CA LEU A 103 5.72 9.61 -6.64
C LEU A 103 7.03 9.19 -7.31
N GLY A 104 7.75 8.23 -6.73
CA GLY A 104 9.00 7.71 -7.25
C GLY A 104 8.82 7.08 -8.64
N LEU A 105 7.78 6.27 -8.81
CA LEU A 105 7.43 5.68 -10.11
C LEU A 105 7.00 6.72 -11.14
N THR A 106 6.23 7.72 -10.72
CA THR A 106 5.80 8.82 -11.61
C THR A 106 7.01 9.63 -12.10
N ALA A 107 7.97 9.92 -11.20
CA ALA A 107 9.20 10.61 -11.56
C ALA A 107 10.09 9.76 -12.47
N TRP A 108 10.18 8.45 -12.21
CA TRP A 108 10.93 7.52 -13.06
C TRP A 108 10.33 7.41 -14.46
N TYR A 109 9.00 7.33 -14.57
CA TYR A 109 8.30 7.31 -15.86
C TYR A 109 8.57 8.57 -16.67
N ARG A 110 8.47 9.75 -16.06
CA ARG A 110 8.75 11.03 -16.74
C ARG A 110 10.18 11.16 -17.24
N ARG A 111 11.17 10.58 -16.55
CA ARG A 111 12.58 10.59 -17.02
C ARG A 111 12.86 9.65 -18.18
N ARG A 112 11.98 8.68 -18.45
CA ARG A 112 12.14 7.68 -19.51
C ARG A 112 11.27 7.93 -20.75
N ARG A 113 10.39 8.93 -20.72
CA ARG A 113 9.75 9.51 -21.91
C ARG A 113 10.61 10.64 -22.44
#